data_AF-A0A1H8N8J7-F1
#
_entry.id   AF-A0A1H8N8J7-F1
#
_cell.length_a   1.000
_cell.length_b   1.000
_cell.length_c   1.000
_cell.angle_alpha   90.00
_cell.angle_beta   90.00
_cell.angle_gamma   90.00
#
_symmetry.space_group_name_H-M   'P 1'
#
loop_
_entity.id
_entity.type
_entity.pdbx_description
1 polymer ?
#
loop_
_entity_poly.entity_id
_entity_poly.type
_entity_poly.pdbx_seq_one_letter_code
_entity_poly.pdbx_strand_id
1 'polypeptide(L)'
;MPHSRQPDDKIEELIGKKAQIDAQIAALDARRRLLEKKDEDRLKWLLGKLVFDRLSAEPALQALVRRDLPERLTQRDRDRGLWQKLFPDAQEDRS
;
A
#
# COMPACT_ATOMS: atom_id res chain seq x y z
N MET A 1 34.09 49.51 -15.47
CA MET A 1 32.78 49.84 -14.87
C MET A 1 32.04 48.54 -14.62
N PRO A 2 31.64 48.21 -13.38
CA PRO A 2 30.90 46.99 -13.13
C PRO A 2 29.49 47.21 -13.69
N HIS A 3 29.11 46.45 -14.72
CA HIS A 3 27.70 46.36 -15.12
C HIS A 3 26.95 45.75 -13.93
N SER A 4 26.21 46.59 -13.22
CA SER A 4 25.17 46.18 -12.30
C SER A 4 24.28 45.18 -13.05
N ARG A 5 24.33 43.90 -12.67
CA ARG A 5 23.36 42.90 -13.14
C ARG A 5 21.98 43.53 -13.04
N GLN A 6 21.28 43.61 -14.17
CA GLN A 6 19.98 44.28 -14.19
C GLN A 6 19.04 43.51 -13.26
N PRO A 7 18.16 44.21 -12.52
CA PRO A 7 17.25 43.57 -11.58
C PRO A 7 16.42 42.45 -12.23
N ASP A 8 16.14 42.56 -13.53
CA ASP A 8 15.42 41.56 -14.32
C ASP A 8 16.21 40.25 -14.50
N ASP A 9 17.53 40.31 -14.80
CA ASP A 9 18.38 39.12 -14.87
C ASP A 9 18.38 38.33 -13.55
N LYS A 10 18.32 39.07 -12.43
CA LYS A 10 18.29 38.48 -11.09
C LYS A 10 16.92 37.87 -10.79
N ILE A 11 15.84 38.45 -11.30
CA ILE A 11 14.49 37.90 -11.18
C ILE A 11 14.37 36.61 -11.99
N GLU A 12 14.86 36.57 -13.22
CA GLU A 12 14.86 35.36 -14.05
C GLU A 12 15.70 34.24 -13.41
N GLU A 13 16.87 34.56 -12.87
CA GLU A 13 17.71 33.62 -12.14
C GLU A 13 16.97 33.05 -10.91
N LEU A 14 16.24 33.89 -10.17
CA LEU A 14 15.44 33.46 -9.01
C LEU A 14 14.24 32.60 -9.40
N ILE A 15 13.57 32.91 -10.51
CA ILE A 15 12.47 32.10 -11.04
C ILE A 15 12.98 30.71 -11.46
N GLY A 16 14.12 30.66 -12.16
CA GLY A 16 14.76 29.39 -12.54
C GLY A 16 15.15 28.56 -11.32
N LYS A 17 15.77 29.19 -10.31
CA LYS A 17 16.10 28.51 -9.05
C LYS A 17 14.86 28.02 -8.30
N LYS A 18 13.79 28.82 -8.26
CA LYS A 18 12.51 28.42 -7.65
C LYS A 18 11.94 27.19 -8.35
N ALA A 19 11.89 27.18 -9.68
CA ALA A 19 11.39 26.04 -10.46
C ALA A 19 12.22 24.77 -10.20
N GLN A 20 13.55 24.90 -10.09
CA GLN A 20 14.42 23.79 -9.76
C GLN A 20 14.16 23.23 -8.36
N ILE A 21 14.00 24.11 -7.36
CA ILE A 21 13.69 23.71 -5.98
C ILE A 21 12.31 23.03 -5.91
N ASP A 22 11.30 23.59 -6.58
CA ASP A 22 9.95 23.03 -6.62
C ASP A 22 9.96 21.62 -7.24
N ALA A 23 10.75 21.40 -8.29
CA ALA A 23 10.92 20.07 -8.89
C ALA A 23 11.60 19.07 -7.94
N GLN A 24 12.60 19.52 -7.16
CA GLN A 24 13.26 18.68 -6.16
C GLN A 24 12.33 18.30 -5.01
N ILE A 25 11.51 19.25 -4.54
CA ILE A 25 10.49 18.99 -3.51
C ILE A 25 9.50 17.93 -4.02
N ALA A 26 8.97 18.11 -5.22
CA ALA A 26 8.03 17.16 -5.82
C ALA A 26 8.63 15.74 -5.95
N ALA A 27 9.91 15.64 -6.35
CA ALA A 27 10.61 14.35 -6.43
C ALA A 27 10.80 13.69 -5.06
N LEU A 28 11.14 14.47 -4.02
CA LEU A 28 11.27 13.98 -2.66
C LEU A 28 9.92 13.51 -2.09
N ASP A 29 8.85 14.25 -2.33
CA ASP A 29 7.50 13.87 -1.91
C ASP A 29 7.02 12.59 -2.60
N ALA A 30 7.28 12.45 -3.91
CA ALA A 30 6.98 11.21 -4.64
C ALA A 30 7.73 10.01 -4.06
N ARG A 31 9.02 10.20 -3.71
CA ARG A 31 9.84 9.15 -3.08
C ARG A 31 9.31 8.80 -1.68
N ARG A 32 8.91 9.80 -0.90
CA ARG A 32 8.33 9.59 0.44
C ARG A 32 7.04 8.76 0.36
N ARG A 33 6.11 9.13 -0.53
CA ARG A 33 4.87 8.37 -0.75
C ARG A 33 5.13 6.92 -1.17
N LEU A 34 6.15 6.70 -1.99
CA LEU A 34 6.54 5.36 -2.42
C LEU A 34 7.09 4.52 -1.27
N LEU A 35 7.87 5.12 -0.36
CA LEU A 35 8.33 4.45 0.86
C LEU A 35 7.17 4.13 1.79
N GLU A 36 6.30 5.10 2.05
CA GLU A 36 5.10 4.91 2.88
C GLU A 36 4.22 3.76 2.35
N LYS A 37 4.01 3.70 1.03
CA LYS A 37 3.26 2.60 0.41
C LYS A 37 3.96 1.25 0.60
N LYS A 38 5.29 1.19 0.47
CA LYS A 38 6.06 -0.05 0.71
C LYS A 38 5.94 -0.51 2.15
N ASP A 39 6.00 0.41 3.10
CA ASP A 39 5.85 0.12 4.52
C ASP A 39 4.44 -0.39 4.81
N GLU A 40 3.41 0.22 4.23
CA GLU A 40 2.02 -0.24 4.35
C GLU A 40 1.83 -1.65 3.76
N ASP A 41 2.37 -1.90 2.56
CA ASP A 41 2.34 -3.23 1.93
C ASP A 41 3.09 -4.26 2.78
N ARG A 42 4.22 -3.87 3.38
CA ARG A 42 4.98 -4.73 4.29
C ARG A 42 4.21 -5.04 5.57
N LEU A 43 3.52 -4.07 6.16
CA LEU A 43 2.68 -4.26 7.33
C LEU A 43 1.52 -5.21 7.02
N LYS A 44 0.82 -5.03 5.90
CA LYS A 44 -0.26 -5.94 5.45
C LYS A 44 0.27 -7.36 5.27
N TRP A 45 1.45 -7.53 4.69
CA TRP A 45 2.07 -8.85 4.54
C TRP A 45 2.43 -9.49 5.89
N LEU A 46 3.03 -8.74 6.81
CA LEU A 46 3.38 -9.23 8.15
C LEU A 46 2.13 -9.64 8.95
N LEU A 47 1.10 -8.79 8.93
CA LEU A 47 -0.18 -9.07 9.57
C LEU A 47 -0.85 -10.30 8.95
N GLY A 48 -0.90 -10.36 7.61
CA GLY A 48 -1.46 -11.49 6.89
C GLY A 48 -0.76 -12.81 7.25
N LYS A 49 0.57 -12.80 7.32
CA LYS A 49 1.34 -13.98 7.74
C LYS A 49 1.00 -14.39 9.17
N LEU A 50 1.02 -13.45 10.12
CA LEU A 50 0.73 -13.75 11.52
C LEU A 50 -0.70 -14.30 11.72
N VAL A 51 -1.68 -13.70 11.05
CA VAL A 51 -3.08 -14.16 11.08
C VAL A 51 -3.21 -15.55 10.46
N PHE A 52 -2.58 -15.78 9.31
CA PHE A 52 -2.60 -17.09 8.64
C PHE A 52 -1.96 -18.18 9.50
N ASP A 53 -0.79 -17.91 10.08
CA ASP A 53 -0.05 -18.86 10.92
C ASP A 53 -0.84 -19.24 12.19
N ARG A 54 -1.67 -18.31 12.73
CA ARG A 54 -2.51 -18.55 13.91
C ARG A 54 -3.92 -19.03 13.61
N LEU A 55 -4.35 -19.01 12.34
CA LEU A 55 -5.73 -19.29 11.97
C LEU A 55 -6.17 -20.70 12.38
N SER A 56 -5.29 -21.70 12.28
CA SER A 56 -5.62 -23.08 12.66
C SER A 56 -5.71 -23.27 14.18
N ALA A 57 -4.93 -22.51 14.95
CA ALA A 57 -4.80 -22.69 16.40
C ALA A 57 -5.79 -21.85 17.22
N GLU A 58 -6.38 -20.80 16.64
CA GLU A 58 -7.23 -19.84 17.35
C GLU A 58 -8.70 -19.89 16.87
N PRO A 59 -9.61 -20.54 17.62
CA PRO A 59 -11.02 -20.70 17.22
C PRO A 59 -11.76 -19.39 17.04
N ALA A 60 -11.47 -18.38 17.86
CA ALA A 60 -12.08 -17.05 17.74
C ALA A 60 -11.69 -16.36 16.42
N LEU A 61 -10.45 -16.57 15.97
CA LEU A 61 -9.97 -16.03 14.69
C LEU A 61 -10.62 -16.76 13.51
N GLN A 62 -10.79 -18.08 13.60
CA GLN A 62 -11.55 -18.83 12.59
C GLN A 62 -12.99 -18.34 12.47
N ALA A 63 -13.68 -18.11 13.59
CA ALA A 63 -15.05 -17.62 13.57
C ALA A 63 -15.16 -16.26 12.89
N LEU A 64 -14.22 -15.35 13.17
CA LEU A 64 -14.17 -14.02 12.54
C LEU A 64 -13.91 -14.13 11.03
N VAL A 65 -12.89 -14.88 10.64
CA VAL A 65 -12.56 -15.07 9.21
C VAL A 65 -13.71 -15.78 8.49
N ARG A 66 -14.38 -16.75 9.11
CA ARG A 66 -15.54 -17.43 8.51
C ARG A 66 -16.71 -16.48 8.26
N ARG A 67 -16.93 -15.52 9.16
CA ARG A 67 -17.99 -14.52 9.04
C ARG A 67 -17.67 -13.46 7.98
N ASP A 68 -16.46 -12.90 8.01
CA ASP A 68 -16.15 -11.66 7.30
C ASP A 68 -15.43 -11.87 5.95
N LEU A 69 -14.73 -12.99 5.77
CA LEU A 69 -13.98 -13.25 4.54
C LEU A 69 -14.88 -13.53 3.31
N PRO A 70 -16.01 -14.27 3.39
CA PRO A 70 -16.84 -14.58 2.21
C PRO A 70 -17.33 -13.35 1.43
N GLU A 71 -17.65 -12.27 2.13
CA GLU A 71 -18.10 -10.99 1.54
C GLU A 71 -16.96 -10.24 0.85
N ARG A 72 -15.71 -10.51 1.23
CA ARG A 72 -14.50 -9.84 0.71
C ARG A 72 -13.81 -10.60 -0.41
N LEU A 73 -14.12 -11.88 -0.58
CA LEU A 73 -13.56 -12.70 -1.66
C LEU A 73 -14.07 -12.21 -3.01
N THR A 74 -13.14 -11.88 -3.90
CA THR A 74 -13.48 -11.59 -5.30
C THR A 74 -13.85 -12.88 -6.03
N GLN A 75 -14.51 -12.77 -7.18
CA GLN A 75 -14.83 -13.95 -8.01
C GLN A 75 -13.57 -14.77 -8.34
N ARG A 76 -12.47 -14.10 -8.66
CA ARG A 76 -11.17 -14.74 -8.93
C ARG A 76 -10.64 -15.53 -7.74
N ASP A 77 -10.87 -15.07 -6.52
CA ASP A 77 -10.44 -15.76 -5.29
C ASP A 77 -11.28 -17.01 -5.04
N ARG A 78 -12.59 -16.94 -5.35
CA ARG A 78 -13.51 -18.07 -5.30
C ARG A 78 -13.16 -19.12 -6.35
N ASP A 79 -12.89 -18.70 -7.58
CA ASP A 79 -12.51 -19.60 -8.68
C ASP A 79 -11.18 -20.32 -8.40
N ARG A 80 -10.28 -19.69 -7.66
CA ARG A 80 -9.01 -20.28 -7.19
C ARG A 80 -9.18 -21.23 -6.00
N GLY A 81 -10.39 -21.38 -5.47
CA GLY A 81 -10.70 -22.23 -4.33
C GLY A 81 -9.97 -21.80 -3.05
N LEU A 82 -9.68 -20.50 -2.87
CA LEU A 82 -8.93 -20.03 -1.70
C LEU A 82 -9.68 -20.29 -0.39
N TRP A 83 -11.01 -20.24 -0.42
CA TRP A 83 -11.86 -20.56 0.72
C TRP A 83 -11.68 -22.00 1.19
N GLN A 84 -11.73 -22.97 0.27
CA GLN A 84 -11.57 -24.39 0.56
C GLN A 84 -10.17 -24.72 1.10
N LYS A 85 -9.14 -23.95 0.72
CA LYS A 85 -7.80 -24.08 1.29
C LYS A 85 -7.70 -23.61 2.74
N LEU A 86 -8.51 -22.63 3.13
CA LEU A 86 -8.54 -22.11 4.50
C LEU A 86 -9.46 -22.94 5.41
N PHE A 87 -10.57 -23.44 4.86
CA PHE A 87 -11.56 -24.23 5.58
C PHE A 87 -11.97 -25.46 4.75
N PRO A 88 -11.16 -26.52 4.75
CA PRO A 88 -11.46 -27.73 3.97
C PRO A 88 -12.76 -28.40 4.43
N ASP A 89 -13.07 -28.34 5.73
CA ASP A 89 -14.25 -28.99 6.32
C ASP A 89 -15.57 -28.27 5.98
N ALA A 90 -15.51 -27.03 5.48
CA ALA A 90 -16.72 -26.27 5.11
C ALA A 90 -17.41 -26.79 3.83
N GLN A 91 -16.83 -27.80 3.17
CA GLN A 91 -17.42 -28.44 2.00
C GLN A 91 -18.47 -29.52 2.35
N GLU A 92 -18.50 -30.01 3.60
CA GLU A 92 -19.40 -31.09 4.01
C GLU A 92 -20.86 -30.64 4.23
N ASP A 93 -21.13 -29.34 4.36
CA ASP A 93 -22.49 -28.79 4.59
C ASP A 93 -23.32 -28.58 3.31
N ARG A 94 -22.97 -29.25 2.20
CA ARG A 94 -23.81 -29.33 1.00
C ARG A 94 -24.14 -30.78 0.70
N SER A 95 -25.02 -31.36 1.49
CA SER A 95 -25.80 -32.56 1.15
C SER A 95 -27.26 -32.34 1.52
#